data_AF-A0A7W0F005-F1
#
_entry.id   AF-A0A7W0F005-F1
#
_cell.length_a   1.000
_cell.length_b   1.000
_cell.length_c   1.000
_cell.angle_alpha   90.00
_cell.angle_beta   90.00
_cell.angle_gamma   90.00
#
_symmetry.space_group_name_H-M   'P 1'
#
loop_
_entity.id
_entity.type
_entity.pdbx_description
1 polymer ?
#
loop_
_entity_poly.entity_id
_entity_poly.type
_entity_poly.pdbx_seq_one_letter_code
_entity_poly.pdbx_strand_id
1 'polypeptide(L)' 'IEAMRWMVWKAASQLDQGTDATKAATLARHWVNKCAVQIADDGVQIFGGHGYIRDFPLEMWLRNARTLTVLEGMIAA' A
#
# COMPACT_ATOMS: atom_id res chain seq x y z
N ILE A 1 4.63 -6.96 -5.93
CA ILE A 1 5.22 -5.59 -6.01
C ILE A 1 5.22 -5.04 -7.43
N GLU A 2 5.69 -5.77 -8.45
CA GLU A 2 5.74 -5.27 -9.84
C GLU A 2 4.41 -4.72 -10.37
N ALA A 3 3.31 -5.44 -10.18
CA ALA A 3 1.98 -4.97 -10.62
C ALA A 3 1.59 -3.61 -10.00
N MET A 4 1.88 -3.40 -8.71
CA MET A 4 1.62 -2.13 -8.03
C MET A 4 2.42 -0.99 -8.66
N ARG A 5 3.71 -1.24 -8.94
CA ARG A 5 4.60 -0.26 -9.58
C ARG A 5 4.09 0.11 -10.97
N TRP A 6 3.73 -0.90 -11.78
CA TRP A 6 3.17 -0.68 -13.11
C TRP A 6 1.86 0.12 -13.09
N MET A 7 0.96 -0.15 -12.15
CA MET A 7 -0.29 0.61 -12.02
C MET A 7 -0.04 2.09 -11.70
N VAL A 8 0.88 2.37 -10.78
CA VAL A 8 1.26 3.75 -10.40
C VAL A 8 1.91 4.47 -11.58
N TRP A 9 2.87 3.83 -12.24
CA TRP A 9 3.56 4.44 -13.39
C TRP A 9 2.63 4.66 -14.58
N LYS A 10 1.67 3.77 -14.81
CA LYS A 10 0.65 3.96 -15.83
C LYS A 10 -0.21 5.19 -15.55
N ALA A 11 -0.66 5.35 -14.30
CA ALA A 11 -1.44 6.53 -13.89
C ALA A 11 -0.61 7.83 -14.01
N ALA A 12 0.65 7.80 -13.58
CA ALA A 12 1.57 8.93 -13.72
C ALA A 12 1.80 9.30 -15.19
N SER A 13 2.08 8.31 -16.04
CA SER A 13 2.26 8.53 -17.48
C SER A 13 1.02 9.11 -18.16
N GLN A 14 -0.19 8.76 -17.72
CA GLN A 14 -1.43 9.35 -18.24
C GLN A 14 -1.56 10.83 -17.84
N LEU A 15 -1.19 11.15 -16.60
CA LEU A 15 -1.17 12.52 -16.10
C LEU A 15 -0.15 13.38 -16.86
N ASP A 16 1.05 12.86 -17.09
CA ASP A 16 2.12 13.56 -17.82
C ASP A 16 1.74 13.85 -19.29
N GLN A 17 0.89 13.00 -19.87
CA GLN A 17 0.34 13.18 -21.23
C GLN A 17 -0.85 14.16 -21.27
N GLY A 18 -1.27 14.72 -20.13
CA GLY A 18 -2.44 15.60 -20.03
C GLY A 18 -3.77 14.88 -20.20
N THR A 19 -3.80 13.55 -20.06
CA THR A 19 -5.03 12.75 -20.12
C THR A 19 -5.64 12.56 -18.72
N ASP A 20 -6.95 12.28 -18.65
CA ASP A 20 -7.60 12.01 -17.37
C ASP A 20 -7.06 10.72 -16.73
N ALA A 21 -6.26 10.90 -15.67
CA ALA A 21 -5.66 9.82 -14.90
C ALA A 21 -6.49 9.42 -13.67
N THR A 22 -7.64 10.08 -13.39
CA THR A 22 -8.39 9.93 -12.13
C THR A 22 -8.75 8.48 -11.84
N LYS A 23 -9.26 7.77 -12.85
CA LYS A 23 -9.64 6.35 -12.71
C LYS A 23 -8.43 5.45 -12.47
N ALA A 24 -7.36 5.63 -13.24
CA ALA A 24 -6.15 4.82 -13.12
C ALA A 24 -5.44 5.07 -11.78
N ALA A 25 -5.36 6.32 -11.34
CA ALA A 25 -4.79 6.71 -10.05
C ALA A 25 -5.60 6.13 -8.87
N THR A 26 -6.93 6.23 -8.92
CA THR A 26 -7.81 5.67 -7.87
C THR A 26 -7.66 4.15 -7.76
N LEU A 27 -7.66 3.45 -8.90
CA LEU A 27 -7.47 1.99 -8.93
C LEU A 27 -6.08 1.58 -8.43
N ALA A 28 -5.03 2.28 -8.89
CA ALA A 28 -3.66 2.04 -8.44
C ALA A 28 -3.56 2.21 -6.92
N ARG A 29 -4.03 3.34 -6.40
CA ARG A 29 -4.02 3.69 -4.98
C ARG A 29 -4.73 2.64 -4.12
N HIS A 30 -5.97 2.29 -4.48
CA HIS A 30 -6.74 1.28 -3.74
C HIS A 30 -6.02 -0.07 -3.72
N TRP A 31 -5.48 -0.49 -4.87
CA TRP A 31 -4.76 -1.76 -4.96
C TRP A 31 -3.46 -1.76 -4.16
N VAL A 32 -2.64 -0.71 -4.23
CA VAL A 32 -1.38 -0.70 -3.46
C VAL A 32 -1.64 -0.59 -1.96
N ASN A 33 -2.68 0.13 -1.52
CA ASN A 33 -3.02 0.20 -0.09
C ASN A 33 -3.40 -1.18 0.46
N LYS A 34 -4.25 -1.93 -0.26
CA LYS A 34 -4.62 -3.29 0.13
C LYS A 34 -3.41 -4.23 0.20
N CYS A 35 -2.57 -4.21 -0.83
CA CYS A 35 -1.36 -5.04 -0.87
C CYS A 35 -0.33 -4.63 0.18
N ALA A 36 -0.17 -3.33 0.49
CA ALA A 36 0.78 -2.85 1.48
C ALA A 36 0.46 -3.37 2.88
N VAL A 37 -0.82 -3.34 3.27
CA VAL A 37 -1.29 -3.91 4.54
C VAL A 37 -0.98 -5.40 4.59
N GLN A 38 -1.33 -6.14 3.53
CA GLN A 38 -1.10 -7.58 3.46
C GLN A 38 0.40 -7.93 3.55
N ILE A 39 1.26 -7.25 2.79
CA ILE A 39 2.71 -7.49 2.80
C ILE A 39 3.31 -7.23 4.17
N ALA A 40 2.88 -6.16 4.86
CA ALA A 40 3.36 -5.85 6.20
C ALA A 40 2.89 -6.89 7.24
N ASP A 41 1.64 -7.35 7.13
CA ASP A 41 1.06 -8.37 7.99
C ASP A 41 1.75 -9.74 7.82
N ASP A 42 1.93 -10.16 6.56
CA ASP A 42 2.69 -11.37 6.19
C ASP A 42 4.11 -11.30 6.74
N GLY A 43 4.75 -10.13 6.67
CA GLY A 43 6.07 -9.89 7.23
C GLY A 43 6.12 -10.15 8.74
N VAL A 44 5.20 -9.54 9.50
CA VAL A 44 5.10 -9.76 10.95
C VAL A 44 4.88 -11.25 11.25
N GLN A 45 4.01 -11.91 10.49
CA GLN A 45 3.69 -13.33 10.66
C GLN A 45 4.89 -14.26 10.41
N ILE A 46 5.72 -13.97 9.41
CA ILE A 46 6.96 -14.72 9.12
C ILE A 46 7.95 -14.65 10.29
N PHE A 47 8.05 -13.49 10.95
CA PHE A 47 8.96 -13.28 12.07
C PHE A 47 8.37 -13.71 13.43
N GLY A 48 7.08 -14.06 13.47
CA GLY A 48 6.37 -14.46 14.69
C GLY A 48 6.48 -13.38 15.77
N GLY A 49 6.81 -13.78 17.01
CA GLY A 49 6.95 -12.85 18.13
C GLY A 49 8.01 -11.74 17.89
N HIS A 50 9.07 -12.03 17.12
CA HIS A 50 10.08 -11.03 16.76
C HIS A 50 9.55 -9.99 15.77
N GLY A 51 8.45 -10.29 15.06
CA GLY A 51 7.78 -9.34 14.19
C GLY A 51 7.05 -8.22 14.94
N TYR A 52 6.81 -8.39 16.26
CA TYR A 52 6.10 -7.42 17.11
C TYR A 52 7.00 -6.60 18.03
N ILE A 53 8.29 -6.95 18.15
CA ILE A 53 9.26 -6.21 18.97
C ILE A 53 10.00 -5.18 18.11
N ARG A 54 10.58 -4.17 18.78
CA ARG A 54 11.17 -3.00 18.11
C ARG A 54 12.59 -3.17 17.60
N ASP A 55 13.11 -4.39 17.63
CA ASP A 55 14.44 -4.71 17.09
C ASP A 55 14.46 -4.64 15.55
N PHE A 56 13.30 -4.87 14.93
CA PHE A 56 13.10 -4.76 13.48
C PHE A 56 11.89 -3.88 13.16
N PRO A 57 11.84 -3.23 11.99
CA PRO A 57 10.81 -2.24 11.68
C PRO A 57 9.44 -2.84 11.30
N LEU A 58 9.24 -4.16 11.34
CA LEU A 58 8.02 -4.80 10.80
C LEU A 58 6.74 -4.32 11.49
N GLU A 59 6.77 -4.23 12.81
CA GLU A 59 5.64 -3.76 13.62
C GLU A 59 5.29 -2.29 13.27
N MET A 60 6.31 -1.46 13.04
CA MET A 60 6.14 -0.09 12.55
C MET A 60 5.56 -0.05 11.14
N TRP A 61 6.04 -0.90 10.23
CA TRP A 61 5.52 -0.99 8.85
C TRP A 61 4.06 -1.41 8.83
N LEU A 62 3.65 -2.38 9.66
CA LEU A 62 2.25 -2.78 9.77
C LEU A 62 1.37 -1.64 10.28
N ARG A 63 1.80 -0.90 11.31
CA ARG A 63 1.07 0.28 11.79
C ARG A 63 0.93 1.35 10.71
N ASN A 64 2.02 1.69 10.04
CA ASN A 64 2.03 2.72 8.99
C ASN A 64 1.15 2.29 7.80
N ALA A 65 1.21 1.03 7.39
CA ALA A 65 0.40 0.50 6.30
C ALA A 65 -1.10 0.59 6.60
N ARG A 66 -1.53 0.32 7.86
CA ARG A 66 -2.93 0.51 8.29
C ARG A 66 -3.37 1.96 8.25
N THR A 67 -2.46 2.93 8.43
CA THR A 67 -2.81 4.35 8.33
C THR A 67 -3.16 4.76 6.90
N LEU A 68 -2.58 4.11 5.89
CA LEU A 68 -2.82 4.41 4.47
C LEU A 68 -4.29 4.19 4.06
N THR A 69 -4.98 3.23 4.67
CA THR A 69 -6.41 2.99 4.37
C THR A 69 -7.31 4.02 5.05
N VAL A 70 -6.98 4.41 6.28
CA VAL A 70 -7.82 5.31 7.11
C VAL A 70 -7.71 6.78 6.69
N LEU A 71 -6.52 7.26 6.34
CA LEU A 71 -6.29 8.68 5.98
C LEU A 71 -7.15 9.17 4.81
N GLU A 72 -7.70 8.25 4.02
CA GLU A 72 -8.44 8.54 2.80
C GLU A 72 -9.95 8.43 2.99
N GLY A 73 -10.41 8.15 4.21
CA GLY A 73 -11.84 7.90 4.50
C GLY A 73 -12.35 6.54 3.99
N MET A 74 -11.46 5.67 3.50
CA MET A 74 -11.80 4.29 3.15
C MET A 74 -11.74 3.42 4.41
N ILE A 75 -12.87 3.30 5.10
CA ILE A 75 -13.07 2.19 6.04
C ILE A 75 -13.12 0.93 5.19
N ALA A 76 -12.02 0.18 5.14
CA ALA A 76 -12.04 -1.18 4.61
C ALA A 76 -12.92 -2.00 5.54
N ALA A 77 -14.18 -2.18 5.15
CA ALA A 77 -15.09 -3.18 5.71
C ALA A 77 -14.70 -4.57 5.21
#